data_AF-A0A534S0I3-F1
#
_entry.id   AF-A0A534S0I3-F1
#
_cell.length_a   1.000
_cell.length_b   1.000
_cell.length_c   1.000
_cell.angle_alpha   90.00
_cell.angle_beta   90.00
_cell.angle_gamma   90.00
#
_symmetry.space_group_name_H-M   'P 1'
#
loop_
_entity.id
_entity.type
_entity.pdbx_description
1 polymer ?
#
loop_
_entity_poly.entity_id
_entity_poly.type
_entity_poly.pdbx_seq_one_letter_code
_entity_poly.pdbx_strand_id
1 'polypeptide(L)' 'MTQPAKIIGFLDFTGNWDPSLACVVVGAITVHAIGYRLSRSCPSPLLASTFSVPTRTGLDLRLVGGAALFGLGWGIAG' A
#
# COMPACT_ATOMS: atom_id res chain seq x y z
N MET A 1 2.54 10.45 16.40
CA MET A 1 3.07 10.06 15.08
C MET A 1 2.31 8.87 14.49
N THR A 2 1.72 8.01 15.30
CA THR A 2 0.54 7.20 14.95
C THR A 2 -0.62 7.64 15.85
N GLN A 3 -1.78 7.90 15.25
CA GLN A 3 -3.03 8.12 15.99
C GLN A 3 -3.93 6.92 15.67
N PRO A 4 -3.97 5.88 16.53
CA PRO A 4 -4.79 4.69 16.28
C PRO A 4 -6.25 5.02 16.00
N ALA A 5 -6.77 6.10 16.62
CA ALA A 5 -8.11 6.61 16.36
C ALA A 5 -8.35 6.98 14.88
N LYS A 6 -7.35 7.48 14.15
CA LYS A 6 -7.46 7.77 12.71
C LYS A 6 -7.53 6.51 11.87
N ILE A 7 -6.82 5.47 12.28
CA ILE A 7 -6.83 4.16 11.62
C ILE A 7 -8.19 3.49 11.84
N ILE A 8 -8.64 3.42 13.10
CA ILE A 8 -9.92 2.83 13.47
C ILE A 8 -11.08 3.58 12.81
N GLY A 9 -11.08 4.93 12.86
CA GLY A 9 -12.09 5.75 12.20
C GLY A 9 -12.13 5.57 10.68
N PHE A 10 -10.98 5.34 10.03
CA PHE A 10 -10.94 5.03 8.60
C PHE A 10 -11.49 3.62 8.27
N LEU A 11 -11.36 2.66 9.18
CA LEU A 11 -11.87 1.29 9.02
C LEU A 11 -13.35 1.14 9.41
N ASP A 12 -13.91 2.08 10.18
CA ASP A 12 -15.32 2.08 10.59
C ASP A 12 -16.25 2.59 9.47
N PHE A 13 -16.33 1.84 8.37
CA PHE A 13 -17.20 2.17 7.23
C PHE A 13 -18.71 2.14 7.57
N THR A 14 -19.09 1.48 8.67
CA THR A 14 -20.49 1.32 9.10
C THR A 14 -20.94 2.32 10.15
N GLY A 15 -20.01 3.03 10.78
CA GLY A 15 -20.27 3.97 11.87
C GLY A 15 -19.79 5.37 11.54
N ASN A 16 -18.92 5.94 12.38
CA ASN A 16 -18.45 7.32 12.22
C ASN A 16 -17.18 7.36 11.37
N TRP A 17 -17.34 7.00 10.09
CA TRP A 17 -16.24 6.89 9.14
C TRP A 17 -15.45 8.21 9.01
N ASP A 18 -14.14 8.16 9.24
CA ASP A 18 -13.20 9.26 9.04
C ASP A 18 -12.36 9.03 7.78
N PRO A 19 -12.69 9.68 6.64
CA PRO A 19 -11.98 9.50 5.38
C PRO A 19 -10.64 10.23 5.32
N SER A 20 -10.21 10.95 6.35
CA SER A 20 -8.99 11.78 6.29
C SER A 20 -7.72 10.99 5.97
N LEU A 21 -7.68 9.71 6.37
CA LEU A 21 -6.56 8.80 6.05
C LEU A 21 -6.50 8.46 4.55
N ALA A 22 -7.62 8.56 3.82
CA ALA A 22 -7.67 8.32 2.38
C ALA A 22 -6.77 9.29 1.60
N CYS A 23 -6.65 10.55 2.03
CA CYS A 23 -5.74 11.51 1.38
C CYS A 23 -4.29 11.02 1.36
N VAL A 24 -3.83 10.44 2.47
CA VAL A 24 -2.47 9.91 2.59
C VAL A 24 -2.31 8.66 1.73
N VAL A 25 -3.27 7.75 1.79
CA VAL A 25 -3.26 6.51 0.99
C VAL A 25 -3.26 6.82 -0.51
N VAL A 26 -4.17 7.68 -0.96
CA VAL A 26 -4.26 8.10 -2.36
C VAL A 26 -2.98 8.82 -2.78
N GLY A 27 -2.47 9.75 -1.98
CA GLY A 27 -1.21 10.45 -2.26
C GLY A 27 -0.04 9.49 -2.45
N ALA A 28 0.12 8.53 -1.53
CA ALA A 28 1.17 7.52 -1.62
C ALA A 28 1.04 6.65 -2.88
N ILE A 29 -0.18 6.19 -3.19
CA ILE A 29 -0.47 5.38 -4.39
C ILE A 29 -0.18 6.19 -5.65
N THR A 30 -0.60 7.45 -5.73
CA THR A 30 -0.39 8.32 -6.89
C THR A 30 1.09 8.56 -7.14
N VAL A 31 1.87 8.89 -6.09
CA VAL A 31 3.32 9.09 -6.21
C VAL A 31 4.01 7.81 -6.70
N HIS A 32 3.66 6.65 -6.13
CA HIS A 32 4.19 5.37 -6.57
C HIS A 32 3.80 5.06 -8.03
N ALA A 33 2.54 5.26 -8.41
CA ALA A 33 2.05 5.00 -9.77
C ALA A 33 2.78 5.86 -10.82
N ILE A 34 3.04 7.13 -10.51
CA ILE A 34 3.85 8.01 -11.37
C ILE A 34 5.28 7.47 -11.47
N GLY A 35 5.93 7.16 -10.34
CA GLY A 35 7.29 6.61 -10.33
C GLY A 35 7.41 5.31 -11.14
N TYR A 36 6.44 4.40 -10.99
CA TYR A 36 6.38 3.15 -11.74
C TYR A 36 6.15 3.37 -13.24
N ARG A 37 5.32 4.35 -13.63
CA ARG A 37 5.17 4.71 -15.05
C ARG A 37 6.44 5.30 -15.64
N LEU A 38 7.14 6.13 -14.89
CA LEU A 38 8.44 6.68 -15.31
C LEU A 38 9.48 5.57 -15.46
N SER A 39 9.56 4.61 -14.53
CA SER A 39 10.50 3.49 -14.65
C SER A 39 10.25 2.62 -15.88
N ARG A 40 9.01 2.55 -16.38
CA ARG A 40 8.69 1.85 -17.63
C ARG A 40 9.04 2.63 -18.90
N SER A 41 9.20 3.94 -18.79
CA SER A 41 9.51 4.84 -19.92
C SER A 41 11.01 5.16 -19.99
N CYS A 42 11.74 5.02 -18.87
CA CYS A 42 13.18 5.17 -18.80
C CYS A 42 13.89 3.87 -19.26
N PRO A 43 14.98 3.95 -20.03
CA PRO A 43 15.73 2.77 -20.48
C PRO A 43 16.35 1.98 -19.32
N SER A 44 16.91 2.68 -18.32
CA SER A 44 17.56 2.10 -17.15
C SER A 44 17.54 3.10 -15.97
N PRO A 45 17.69 2.63 -14.72
CA PRO A 45 17.91 3.52 -13.58
C PRO A 45 19.28 4.23 -13.65
N LEU A 46 19.43 5.34 -12.93
CA LEU A 46 20.65 6.14 -12.95
C LEU A 46 21.88 5.45 -12.32
N LEU A 47 21.65 4.54 -11.36
CA LEU A 47 22.70 3.89 -10.55
C LEU A 47 22.74 2.36 -10.74
N ALA A 48 22.02 1.82 -11.72
CA ALA A 48 22.00 0.38 -12.00
C ALA A 48 21.74 0.11 -13.50
N SER A 49 22.00 -1.11 -13.95
CA SER A 49 21.83 -1.50 -15.36
C SER A 49 20.37 -1.72 -15.75
N THR A 50 19.51 -2.17 -14.82
CA THR A 50 18.11 -2.50 -15.09
C THR A 50 17.22 -2.20 -13.88
N PHE A 51 15.92 -2.01 -14.12
CA PHE A 51 14.94 -1.90 -13.05
C PHE A 51 14.57 -3.28 -12.49
N SER A 52 14.67 -3.47 -11.18
CA SER A 52 14.24 -4.70 -10.48
C SER A 52 12.75 -4.63 -10.13
N VAL A 53 11.88 -4.82 -11.13
CA VAL A 53 10.42 -4.83 -10.94
C VAL A 53 9.93 -6.28 -10.73
N PRO A 54 9.11 -6.54 -9.69
CA PRO A 54 8.49 -7.86 -9.52
C PRO A 54 7.65 -8.26 -10.73
N THR A 55 7.88 -9.47 -11.25
CA THR A 55 7.14 -10.03 -12.40
C THR A 55 6.02 -10.98 -11.99
N ARG A 56 5.90 -11.30 -10.70
CA ARG A 56 4.88 -12.20 -10.16
C ARG A 56 3.51 -11.52 -10.21
N THR A 57 2.62 -12.07 -11.03
CA THR A 57 1.23 -11.60 -11.16
C THR A 57 0.21 -12.53 -10.49
N GLY A 58 0.63 -13.71 -10.05
CA GLY A 58 -0.25 -14.70 -9.43
C GLY A 58 -0.63 -14.31 -8.00
N LEU A 59 -1.93 -14.27 -7.73
CA LEU A 59 -2.48 -14.30 -6.38
C LEU A 59 -2.56 -15.76 -5.94
N ASP A 60 -1.86 -16.10 -4.85
CA ASP A 60 -1.90 -17.44 -4.28
C ASP A 60 -2.46 -17.42 -2.85
N LEU A 61 -2.88 -18.59 -2.37
CA LEU A 61 -3.50 -18.72 -1.05
C LEU A 61 -2.53 -18.36 0.08
N ARG A 62 -1.22 -18.50 -0.14
CA ARG A 62 -0.18 -18.13 0.83
C ARG A 62 -0.08 -16.62 0.98
N LEU A 63 -0.15 -15.87 -0.12
CA LEU A 63 -0.17 -14.42 -0.15
C LEU A 63 -1.45 -13.89 0.50
N VAL A 64 -2.61 -14.42 0.11
CA VAL A 64 -3.90 -14.00 0.67
C VAL A 64 -3.95 -14.31 2.17
N GLY A 65 -3.60 -15.53 2.58
CA GLY A 65 -3.57 -15.91 3.99
C GLY A 65 -2.57 -15.09 4.81
N GLY A 66 -1.37 -14.86 4.28
CA GLY A 66 -0.36 -14.03 4.93
C GLY A 66 -0.77 -12.57 5.07
N ALA A 67 -1.37 -11.98 4.03
CA ALA A 67 -1.90 -10.62 4.07
C ALA A 67 -3.03 -10.46 5.09
N ALA A 68 -3.94 -11.45 5.16
CA ALA A 68 -5.02 -11.45 6.14
C ALA A 68 -4.49 -11.54 7.58
N LEU A 69 -3.57 -12.47 7.86
CA LEU A 69 -2.96 -12.61 9.19
C LEU A 69 -2.19 -11.35 9.60
N PHE A 70 -1.43 -10.77 8.68
CA PHE A 70 -0.71 -9.53 8.91
C PHE A 70 -1.66 -8.36 9.21
N GLY A 71 -2.69 -8.18 8.39
CA GLY A 71 -3.69 -7.13 8.58
C GLY A 71 -4.44 -7.24 9.91
N LEU A 72 -4.82 -8.46 10.31
CA LEU A 72 -5.41 -8.72 11.62
C LEU A 72 -4.45 -8.35 12.76
N GLY A 73 -3.18 -8.75 12.67
CA GLY A 73 -2.17 -8.41 13.67
C GLY A 73 -1.96 -6.90 13.81
N TRP A 74 -1.91 -6.18 12.68
CA TRP A 74 -1.78 -4.73 12.67
C TRP A 74 -3.01 -4.03 13.29
N GLY A 75 -4.22 -4.47 12.92
CA GLY A 75 -5.46 -3.92 13.47
C GLY A 75 -5.62 -4.16 14.99
N ILE A 76 -5.15 -5.30 15.50
CA ILE A 76 -5.16 -5.59 16.95
C ILE A 76 -4.13 -4.74 17.71
N ALA A 77 -2.97 -4.47 17.09
CA ALA A 77 -1.89 -3.71 17.73
C ALA A 77 -2.20 -2.20 17.90
N GLY A 78 -3.08 -1.65 17.06
CA GLY A 78 -3.49 -0.24 17.09
C GLY A 78 -2.61 0.68 16.24
#